data_AF-A0A0M9XPQ6-F1
#
_entry.id   AF-A0A0M9XPQ6-F1
#
_cell.length_a   1.000
_cell.length_b   1.000
_cell.length_c   1.000
_cell.angle_alpha   90.00
_cell.angle_beta   90.00
_cell.angle_gamma   90.00
#
_symmetry.space_group_name_H-M   'P 1'
#
loop_
_entity.id
_entity.type
_entity.pdbx_description
1 polymer ?
#
loop_
_entity_poly.entity_id
_entity_poly.type
_entity_poly.pdbx_seq_one_letter_code
_entity_poly.pdbx_strand_id
1 'polypeptide(L)'
;MGSLFEELEAREAAARGQVEELEAELADLTGQLGEAREGLERLRIARETVAEVMAEMSADITVAPEEELQTDGAEGEEASSPYAGAERRVMGVLTVPKWQPGMGVDVLPRVYQDILEVVADAPGPVRAKQVVPRIGLPVQVGKIETTRSKLKRLVERGWLDEAEPGLFTPARLRANSSADSE
;
A
#
# COMPACT_ATOMS: atom_id res chain seq x y z
N MET A 1 -9.79 -53.91 21.13
CA MET A 1 -10.90 -53.54 20.24
C MET A 1 -11.89 -52.77 21.10
N GLY A 2 -11.68 -51.46 21.24
CA GLY A 2 -12.60 -50.60 22.01
C GLY A 2 -14.00 -50.62 21.40
N SER A 3 -15.01 -50.39 22.22
CA SER A 3 -16.40 -50.33 21.76
C SER A 3 -16.59 -49.13 20.82
N LEU A 4 -17.43 -49.26 19.79
CA LEU A 4 -17.81 -48.12 18.92
C LEU A 4 -18.30 -46.90 19.71
N PHE A 5 -18.86 -47.13 20.90
CA PHE A 5 -19.29 -46.08 21.81
C PHE A 5 -18.12 -45.29 22.40
N GLU A 6 -17.02 -45.95 22.78
CA GLU A 6 -15.82 -45.29 23.30
C GLU A 6 -15.14 -44.43 22.23
N GLU A 7 -15.12 -44.91 20.98
CA GLU A 7 -14.60 -44.15 19.84
C GLU A 7 -15.45 -42.90 19.53
N LEU A 8 -16.79 -43.03 19.66
CA LEU A 8 -17.70 -41.91 19.45
C LEU A 8 -17.56 -40.86 20.56
N GLU A 9 -17.46 -41.27 21.81
CA GLU A 9 -17.20 -40.38 22.96
C GLU A 9 -15.85 -39.66 22.81
N ALA A 10 -14.80 -40.37 22.39
CA ALA A 10 -13.49 -39.76 22.13
C ALA A 10 -13.56 -38.71 21.00
N ARG A 11 -14.30 -39.01 19.94
CA ARG A 11 -14.50 -38.08 18.83
C ARG A 11 -15.35 -36.87 19.22
N GLU A 12 -16.36 -37.05 20.07
CA GLU A 12 -17.17 -35.96 20.59
C GLU A 12 -16.35 -35.06 21.54
N ALA A 13 -15.54 -35.65 22.42
CA ALA A 13 -14.63 -34.90 23.28
C ALA A 13 -13.61 -34.09 22.46
N ALA A 14 -13.04 -34.69 21.42
CA ALA A 14 -12.15 -33.97 20.50
C ALA A 14 -12.87 -32.82 19.79
N ALA A 15 -14.10 -33.03 19.33
CA ALA A 15 -14.89 -31.98 18.69
C ALA A 15 -15.22 -30.82 19.66
N ARG A 16 -15.57 -31.12 20.92
CA ARG A 16 -15.80 -30.10 21.95
C ARG A 16 -14.53 -29.29 22.22
N GLY A 17 -13.38 -29.94 22.36
CA GLY A 17 -12.10 -29.25 22.56
C GLY A 17 -11.75 -28.32 21.40
N GLN A 18 -12.02 -28.73 20.15
CA GLN A 18 -11.83 -27.87 18.97
C GLN A 18 -12.78 -26.67 18.97
N VAL A 19 -14.03 -26.84 19.43
CA VAL A 19 -14.97 -25.71 19.59
C VAL A 19 -14.47 -24.73 20.64
N GLU A 20 -14.04 -25.21 21.80
CA GLU A 20 -13.51 -24.36 22.88
C GLU A 20 -12.26 -23.58 22.43
N GLU A 21 -11.36 -24.23 21.68
CA GLU A 21 -10.17 -23.59 21.10
C GLU A 21 -10.55 -22.46 20.12
N LEU A 22 -11.49 -22.73 19.21
CA LEU A 22 -11.98 -21.72 18.26
C LEU A 22 -12.73 -20.57 18.95
N GLU A 23 -13.49 -20.86 20.00
CA GLU A 23 -14.16 -19.84 20.80
C GLU A 23 -13.15 -18.94 21.53
N ALA A 24 -12.05 -19.50 22.04
CA ALA A 24 -10.96 -18.72 22.62
C ALA A 24 -10.26 -17.84 21.57
N GLU A 25 -9.97 -18.38 20.38
CA GLU A 25 -9.38 -17.59 19.29
C GLU A 25 -10.31 -16.45 18.84
N LEU A 26 -11.62 -16.69 18.77
CA LEU A 26 -12.61 -15.65 18.49
C LEU A 26 -12.62 -14.56 19.57
N ALA A 27 -12.53 -14.93 20.85
CA ALA A 27 -12.45 -13.97 21.94
C ALA A 27 -11.20 -13.07 21.81
N ASP A 28 -10.05 -13.66 21.48
CA ASP A 28 -8.81 -12.92 21.27
C ASP A 28 -8.89 -11.99 20.05
N LEU A 29 -9.40 -12.48 18.92
CA LEU A 29 -9.56 -11.68 17.70
C LEU A 29 -10.55 -10.53 17.88
N THR A 30 -11.66 -10.77 18.60
CA THR A 30 -12.64 -9.72 18.90
C THR A 30 -12.06 -8.65 19.83
N GLY A 31 -11.19 -9.04 20.78
CA GLY A 31 -10.40 -8.11 21.58
C GLY A 31 -9.50 -7.22 20.72
N GLN A 32 -8.66 -7.83 19.88
CA GLN A 32 -7.75 -7.10 18.97
C GLN A 32 -8.50 -6.15 18.03
N LEU A 33 -9.64 -6.60 17.50
CA LEU A 33 -10.52 -5.79 16.66
C LEU A 33 -11.08 -4.58 17.43
N GLY A 34 -11.42 -4.76 18.71
CA GLY A 34 -11.86 -3.69 19.60
C GLY A 34 -10.79 -2.61 19.77
N GLU A 35 -9.56 -3.02 20.11
CA GLU A 35 -8.42 -2.10 20.26
C GLU A 35 -8.12 -1.34 18.95
N ALA A 36 -8.15 -2.03 17.82
CA ALA A 36 -7.94 -1.43 16.50
C ALA A 36 -9.02 -0.39 16.18
N ARG A 37 -10.29 -0.69 16.47
CA ARG A 37 -11.41 0.25 16.30
C ARG A 37 -11.27 1.48 17.19
N GLU A 38 -10.87 1.30 18.45
CA GLU A 38 -10.62 2.43 19.35
C GLU A 38 -9.48 3.32 18.84
N GLY A 39 -8.41 2.70 18.32
CA GLY A 39 -7.33 3.42 17.65
C GLY A 39 -7.81 4.25 16.46
N LEU A 40 -8.70 3.70 15.63
CA LEU A 40 -9.30 4.41 14.49
C LEU A 40 -10.18 5.58 14.95
N GLU A 41 -11.02 5.39 15.96
CA GLU A 41 -11.86 6.47 16.50
C GLU A 41 -11.01 7.60 17.08
N ARG A 42 -9.93 7.29 17.80
CA ARG A 42 -8.97 8.30 18.30
C ARG A 42 -8.36 9.12 17.16
N LEU A 43 -7.98 8.48 16.06
CA LEU A 43 -7.45 9.18 14.89
C LEU A 43 -8.52 10.02 14.17
N ARG A 44 -9.77 9.54 14.10
CA ARG A 44 -10.89 10.28 13.53
C ARG A 44 -11.13 11.56 14.31
N ILE A 45 -11.19 11.46 15.65
CA ILE A 45 -11.32 12.61 16.54
C ILE A 45 -10.15 13.57 16.35
N ALA A 46 -8.90 13.07 16.34
CA ALA A 46 -7.74 13.93 16.13
C ALA A 46 -7.75 14.66 14.76
N ARG A 47 -8.28 14.02 13.71
CA ARG A 47 -8.43 14.66 12.41
C ARG A 47 -9.50 15.75 12.44
N GLU A 48 -10.61 15.51 13.12
CA GLU A 48 -11.69 16.47 13.31
C GLU A 48 -11.18 17.71 14.04
N THR A 49 -10.48 17.54 15.17
CA THR A 49 -9.90 18.67 15.92
C THR A 49 -8.85 19.44 15.11
N VAL A 50 -8.01 18.75 14.34
CA VAL A 50 -7.06 19.43 13.43
C VAL A 50 -7.80 20.21 12.34
N ALA A 51 -8.90 19.67 11.80
CA ALA A 51 -9.69 20.36 10.80
C ALA A 51 -10.35 21.63 11.36
N GLU A 52 -10.85 21.58 12.60
CA GLU A 52 -11.38 22.75 13.32
C GLU A 52 -10.33 23.84 13.50
N VAL A 53 -9.15 23.50 14.04
CA VAL A 53 -8.05 24.45 14.22
C VAL A 53 -7.62 25.07 12.88
N MET A 54 -7.54 24.26 11.81
CA MET A 54 -7.20 24.77 10.47
C MET A 54 -8.30 25.70 9.92
N ALA A 55 -9.57 25.42 10.18
CA ALA A 55 -10.68 26.27 9.78
C ALA A 55 -10.63 27.62 10.52
N GLU A 56 -10.40 27.61 11.84
CA GLU A 56 -10.21 28.82 12.65
C GLU A 56 -9.03 29.67 12.14
N MET A 57 -7.88 29.05 11.87
CA MET A 57 -6.71 29.75 11.30
C MET A 57 -6.97 30.33 9.91
N SER A 58 -7.82 29.68 9.10
CA SER A 58 -8.18 30.19 7.77
C SER A 58 -9.18 31.35 7.83
N ALA A 59 -10.10 31.35 8.81
CA ALA A 59 -11.04 32.44 9.02
C ALA A 59 -10.32 33.74 9.42
N ASP A 60 -9.28 33.66 10.24
CA ASP A 60 -8.43 34.79 10.59
C ASP A 60 -7.66 35.39 9.40
N ILE A 61 -7.41 34.61 8.34
CA ILE A 61 -6.74 35.08 7.11
C ILE A 61 -7.73 35.82 6.18
N THR A 62 -9.04 35.67 6.36
CA THR A 62 -10.07 36.25 5.48
C THR A 62 -10.57 37.64 5.87
N VAL A 63 -10.02 38.26 6.93
CA VAL A 63 -10.35 39.66 7.29
C VAL A 63 -9.38 40.64 6.61
N ALA A 64 -9.40 40.68 5.29
CA ALA A 64 -8.97 41.84 4.51
C ALA A 64 -10.00 42.03 3.38
N PRO A 65 -10.64 43.21 3.29
CA PRO A 65 -11.82 43.36 2.47
C PRO A 65 -11.50 43.34 0.98
N GLU A 66 -12.49 42.85 0.26
CA GLU A 66 -12.68 42.92 -1.18
C GLU A 66 -12.41 44.34 -1.71
N GLU A 67 -11.48 44.47 -2.66
CA GLU A 67 -11.63 45.44 -3.76
C GLU A 67 -11.43 44.70 -5.08
N GLU A 68 -12.45 44.84 -5.92
CA GLU A 68 -12.60 44.34 -7.26
C GLU A 68 -11.41 44.72 -8.16
N LEU A 69 -10.99 43.84 -9.05
CA LEU A 69 -10.80 44.22 -10.45
C LEU A 69 -10.90 43.00 -11.37
N GLN A 70 -11.89 43.06 -12.24
CA GLN A 70 -12.10 42.21 -13.40
C GLN A 70 -11.00 42.46 -14.44
N THR A 71 -10.45 41.40 -15.06
CA THR A 71 -10.16 41.35 -16.51
C THR A 71 -10.14 39.90 -16.99
N ASP A 72 -11.27 39.48 -17.55
CA ASP A 72 -11.48 38.78 -18.83
C ASP A 72 -10.44 37.81 -19.41
N GLY A 73 -10.94 36.64 -19.83
CA GLY A 73 -10.49 35.94 -21.04
C GLY A 73 -9.71 34.63 -20.93
N ALA A 74 -10.41 33.49 -20.79
CA ALA A 74 -10.35 32.34 -21.72
C ALA A 74 -11.11 31.10 -21.18
N GLU A 75 -12.28 30.85 -21.77
CA GLU A 75 -13.10 29.63 -21.64
C GLU A 75 -12.39 28.41 -22.25
N GLY A 76 -12.31 27.29 -21.52
CA GLY A 76 -13.04 26.04 -21.84
C GLY A 76 -12.01 24.89 -21.89
N GLU A 77 -12.23 23.65 -21.48
CA GLU A 77 -13.42 22.88 -21.15
C GLU A 77 -12.88 21.60 -20.47
N GLU A 78 -13.62 21.16 -19.46
CA GLU A 78 -13.81 19.77 -19.02
C GLU A 78 -12.80 18.67 -19.43
N ALA A 79 -12.10 18.15 -18.42
CA ALA A 79 -12.07 16.71 -18.23
C ALA A 79 -12.07 16.41 -16.72
N SER A 80 -13.29 16.21 -16.21
CA SER A 80 -13.54 15.30 -15.11
C SER A 80 -12.74 14.01 -15.36
N SER A 81 -11.70 13.78 -14.56
CA SER A 81 -11.05 12.46 -14.51
C SER A 81 -11.83 11.60 -13.50
N PRO A 82 -12.44 10.47 -13.93
CA PRO A 82 -13.33 9.67 -13.10
C PRO A 82 -12.60 8.71 -12.12
N TYR A 83 -11.36 9.03 -11.71
CA TYR A 83 -10.61 8.26 -10.71
C TYR A 83 -10.39 9.00 -9.38
N ALA A 84 -11.15 10.08 -9.12
CA ALA A 84 -11.23 10.69 -7.80
C ALA A 84 -12.20 9.90 -6.90
N GLY A 85 -11.82 8.68 -6.53
CA GLY A 85 -12.68 7.77 -5.78
C GLY A 85 -11.95 6.60 -5.16
N ALA A 86 -10.82 6.82 -4.48
CA ALA A 86 -10.37 6.02 -3.33
C ALA A 86 -9.11 6.67 -2.73
N GLU A 87 -9.29 7.20 -1.52
CA GLU A 87 -8.24 7.45 -0.52
C GLU A 87 -7.15 8.48 -0.87
N ARG A 88 -7.50 9.75 -0.71
CA ARG A 88 -6.55 10.80 -0.32
C ARG A 88 -6.07 10.53 1.12
N ARG A 89 -5.20 9.54 1.31
CA ARG A 89 -4.45 9.35 2.56
C ARG A 89 -3.15 10.15 2.44
N VAL A 90 -3.16 11.31 3.08
CA VAL A 90 -2.01 12.24 3.12
C VAL A 90 -0.83 11.55 3.79
N MET A 91 0.18 11.26 2.97
CA MET A 91 1.64 11.39 3.21
C MET A 91 2.10 11.48 4.68
N GLY A 92 2.08 10.36 5.40
CA GLY A 92 3.24 9.98 6.21
C GLY A 92 4.18 9.19 5.29
N VAL A 93 5.49 9.39 5.38
CA VAL A 93 6.48 8.67 4.56
C VAL A 93 6.25 7.15 4.69
N LEU A 94 5.52 6.56 3.73
CA LEU A 94 5.34 5.12 3.63
C LEU A 94 6.71 4.53 3.32
N THR A 95 7.36 4.10 4.38
CA THR A 95 8.70 3.58 4.33
C THR A 95 8.59 2.20 3.71
N VAL A 96 9.06 2.03 2.47
CA VAL A 96 9.11 0.73 1.77
C VAL A 96 9.66 -0.33 2.74
N PRO A 97 8.87 -1.33 3.20
CA PRO A 97 9.33 -2.32 4.18
C PRO A 97 10.57 -3.06 3.66
N LYS A 98 11.41 -3.59 4.56
CA LYS A 98 12.49 -4.49 4.13
C LYS A 98 11.87 -5.83 3.70
N TRP A 99 12.30 -6.38 2.57
CA TRP A 99 11.80 -7.64 2.04
C TRP A 99 12.13 -8.81 2.98
N GLN A 100 11.18 -9.73 3.12
CA GLN A 100 11.30 -10.97 3.88
C GLN A 100 10.74 -12.16 3.07
N PRO A 101 11.25 -13.40 3.27
CA PRO A 101 10.68 -14.59 2.66
C PRO A 101 9.18 -14.74 2.99
N GLY A 102 8.35 -15.02 1.98
CA GLY A 102 6.88 -15.13 2.13
C GLY A 102 6.12 -13.81 1.95
N MET A 103 6.82 -12.69 1.73
CA MET A 103 6.19 -11.38 1.54
C MET A 103 5.81 -11.13 0.06
N GLY A 104 4.51 -10.95 -0.18
CA GLY A 104 3.96 -10.57 -1.49
C GLY A 104 4.22 -9.10 -1.85
N VAL A 105 3.94 -8.71 -3.10
CA VAL A 105 4.06 -7.30 -3.55
C VAL A 105 2.98 -6.39 -2.95
N ASP A 106 1.88 -6.96 -2.49
CA ASP A 106 0.68 -6.32 -1.96
C ASP A 106 0.95 -5.45 -0.73
N VAL A 107 2.00 -5.73 0.04
CA VAL A 107 2.43 -4.92 1.19
C VAL A 107 3.07 -3.58 0.80
N LEU A 108 3.47 -3.43 -0.47
CA LEU A 108 4.08 -2.19 -0.97
C LEU A 108 3.01 -1.19 -1.40
N PRO A 109 3.26 0.12 -1.31
CA PRO A 109 2.37 1.10 -1.94
C PRO A 109 2.27 0.86 -3.45
N ARG A 110 1.08 1.09 -4.03
CA ARG A 110 0.73 0.78 -5.43
C ARG A 110 1.79 1.21 -6.46
N VAL A 111 2.34 2.41 -6.30
CA VAL A 111 3.40 2.95 -7.17
C VAL A 111 4.67 2.06 -7.21
N TYR A 112 5.01 1.39 -6.11
CA TYR A 112 6.13 0.44 -6.07
C TYR A 112 5.73 -0.93 -6.62
N GLN A 113 4.46 -1.34 -6.49
CA GLN A 113 3.94 -2.56 -7.12
C GLN A 113 4.02 -2.44 -8.65
N ASP A 114 3.52 -1.34 -9.22
CA ASP A 114 3.55 -1.07 -10.66
C ASP A 114 5.00 -1.10 -11.20
N ILE A 115 5.95 -0.54 -10.44
CA ILE A 115 7.38 -0.57 -10.80
C ILE A 115 7.94 -1.99 -10.76
N LEU A 116 7.61 -2.79 -9.74
CA LEU A 116 8.07 -4.18 -9.63
C LEU A 116 7.50 -5.07 -10.73
N GLU A 117 6.22 -4.91 -11.06
CA GLU A 117 5.55 -5.63 -12.14
C GLU A 117 6.25 -5.36 -13.47
N VAL A 118 6.52 -4.08 -13.77
CA VAL A 118 7.23 -3.66 -14.98
C VAL A 118 8.66 -4.22 -15.05
N VAL A 119 9.34 -4.34 -13.92
CA VAL A 119 10.71 -4.91 -13.82
C VAL A 119 10.66 -6.43 -13.96
N ALA A 120 9.64 -7.10 -13.43
CA ALA A 120 9.46 -8.55 -13.48
C ALA A 120 9.02 -9.05 -14.87
N ASP A 121 8.20 -8.27 -15.58
CA ASP A 121 7.76 -8.55 -16.96
C ASP A 121 8.88 -8.34 -17.99
N ALA A 122 9.97 -7.66 -17.62
CA ALA A 122 11.06 -7.44 -18.53
C ALA A 122 11.94 -8.69 -18.70
N PRO A 123 12.36 -9.04 -19.93
CA PRO A 123 13.17 -10.24 -20.20
C PRO A 123 14.62 -10.14 -19.72
N GLY A 124 14.98 -9.07 -18.98
CA GLY A 124 16.34 -8.82 -18.53
C GLY A 124 16.45 -7.52 -17.71
N PRO A 125 17.68 -7.12 -17.35
CA PRO A 125 17.92 -5.94 -16.52
C PRO A 125 17.36 -4.66 -17.15
N VAL A 126 16.58 -3.89 -16.38
CA VAL A 126 15.92 -2.67 -16.86
C VAL A 126 16.52 -1.40 -16.30
N ARG A 127 16.55 -0.36 -17.13
CA ARG A 127 16.94 1.01 -16.73
C ARG A 127 15.72 1.82 -16.32
N ALA A 128 15.90 2.79 -15.43
CA ALA A 128 14.83 3.70 -15.00
C ALA A 128 14.08 4.37 -16.18
N LYS A 129 14.80 4.74 -17.26
CA LYS A 129 14.22 5.31 -18.48
C LYS A 129 13.21 4.37 -19.18
N GLN A 130 13.39 3.05 -19.05
CA GLN A 130 12.51 2.04 -19.65
C GLN A 130 11.29 1.75 -18.77
N VAL A 131 11.39 1.98 -17.46
CA VAL A 131 10.29 1.80 -16.50
C VAL A 131 9.28 2.95 -16.58
N VAL A 132 9.76 4.20 -16.70
CA VAL A 132 8.92 5.43 -16.71
C VAL A 132 7.72 5.38 -17.68
N PRO A 133 7.88 5.05 -18.98
CA PRO A 133 6.73 4.97 -19.89
C PRO A 133 5.75 3.86 -19.53
N ARG A 134 6.24 2.74 -18.99
CA ARG A 134 5.42 1.55 -18.67
C ARG A 134 4.55 1.77 -17.43
N ILE A 135 4.97 2.65 -16.52
CA ILE A 135 4.15 3.11 -15.38
C ILE A 135 3.29 4.35 -15.72
N GLY A 136 3.10 4.66 -17.02
CA GLY A 136 2.24 5.74 -17.48
C GLY A 136 2.78 7.16 -17.27
N LEU A 137 4.09 7.32 -17.03
CA LEU A 137 4.72 8.63 -16.83
C LEU A 137 5.42 9.12 -18.11
N PRO A 138 5.44 10.45 -18.35
CA PRO A 138 6.19 11.01 -19.46
C PRO A 138 7.70 10.86 -19.22
N VAL A 139 8.46 10.58 -20.29
CA VAL A 139 9.91 10.36 -20.27
C VAL A 139 10.65 11.70 -20.13
N GLN A 140 10.53 12.31 -18.95
CA GLN A 140 11.19 13.56 -18.57
C GLN A 140 12.33 13.28 -17.58
N VAL A 141 13.42 14.04 -17.64
CA VAL A 141 14.60 13.85 -16.78
C VAL A 141 14.22 13.80 -15.29
N GLY A 142 13.35 14.71 -14.83
CA GLY A 142 12.89 14.71 -13.43
C GLY A 142 12.09 13.45 -13.04
N LYS A 143 11.31 12.88 -13.97
CA LYS A 143 10.55 11.63 -13.73
C LYS A 143 11.47 10.42 -13.76
N ILE A 144 12.47 10.41 -14.65
CA ILE A 144 13.49 9.36 -14.72
C ILE A 144 14.30 9.32 -13.42
N GLU A 145 14.78 10.46 -12.92
CA GLU A 145 15.54 10.50 -11.67
C GLU A 145 14.68 10.11 -10.47
N THR A 146 13.42 10.58 -10.41
CA THR A 146 12.49 10.18 -9.34
C THR A 146 12.26 8.65 -9.34
N THR A 147 12.06 8.05 -10.51
CA THR A 147 11.88 6.60 -10.65
C THR A 147 13.19 5.86 -10.32
N ARG A 148 14.35 6.40 -10.69
CA ARG A 148 15.66 5.86 -10.31
C ARG A 148 15.85 5.83 -8.79
N SER A 149 15.50 6.91 -8.08
CA SER A 149 15.54 6.95 -6.62
C SER A 149 14.61 5.91 -5.98
N LYS A 150 13.43 5.67 -6.57
CA LYS A 150 12.50 4.62 -6.10
C LYS A 150 13.04 3.21 -6.34
N LEU A 151 13.65 2.96 -7.50
CA LEU A 151 14.30 1.69 -7.82
C LEU A 151 15.47 1.42 -6.86
N LYS A 152 16.33 2.41 -6.61
CA LYS A 152 17.40 2.30 -5.60
C LYS A 152 16.87 2.00 -4.20
N ARG A 153 15.76 2.64 -3.79
CA ARG A 153 15.11 2.34 -2.51
C ARG A 153 14.59 0.90 -2.44
N LEU A 154 14.07 0.35 -3.53
CA LEU A 154 13.66 -1.06 -3.59
C LEU A 154 14.87 -2.00 -3.48
N VAL A 155 16.02 -1.63 -4.08
CA VAL A 155 17.28 -2.38 -3.94
C VAL A 155 17.79 -2.37 -2.50
N GLU A 156 17.87 -1.20 -1.86
CA GLU A 156 18.29 -1.08 -0.45
C GLU A 156 17.41 -1.89 0.52
N ARG A 157 16.17 -2.14 0.12
CA ARG A 157 15.18 -2.89 0.90
C ARG A 157 15.08 -4.36 0.52
N GLY A 158 15.86 -4.82 -0.46
CA GLY A 158 15.91 -6.22 -0.88
C GLY A 158 14.78 -6.68 -1.79
N TRP A 159 14.03 -5.76 -2.39
CA TRP A 159 12.95 -6.08 -3.35
C TRP A 159 13.45 -6.25 -4.78
N LEU A 160 14.53 -5.56 -5.13
CA LEU A 160 15.20 -5.62 -6.42
C LEU A 160 16.70 -5.86 -6.21
N ASP A 161 17.36 -6.44 -7.20
CA ASP A 161 18.81 -6.52 -7.29
C ASP A 161 19.32 -5.48 -8.30
N GLU A 162 20.47 -4.86 -8.02
CA GLU A 162 21.21 -4.04 -8.98
C GLU A 162 22.33 -4.89 -9.60
N ALA A 163 22.10 -5.37 -10.82
CA ALA A 163 23.05 -6.25 -11.52
C ALA A 163 24.31 -5.48 -11.95
N GLU A 164 24.11 -4.25 -12.42
CA GLU A 164 25.15 -3.27 -12.74
C GLU A 164 24.65 -1.87 -12.37
N PRO A 165 25.52 -0.86 -12.22
CA PRO A 165 25.10 0.50 -11.89
C PRO A 165 23.99 1.03 -12.80
N GLY A 166 22.77 1.14 -12.27
CA GLY A 166 21.58 1.60 -13.00
C GLY A 166 20.82 0.53 -13.82
N LEU A 167 21.17 -0.74 -13.68
CA LEU A 167 20.43 -1.89 -14.21
C LEU A 167 19.79 -2.67 -13.06
N PHE A 168 18.45 -2.69 -13.06
CA PHE A 168 17.65 -3.30 -11.99
C PHE A 168 17.03 -4.61 -12.48
N THR A 169 17.06 -5.63 -11.64
CA THR A 169 16.44 -6.94 -11.86
C THR A 169 15.58 -7.32 -10.65
N PRO A 170 14.55 -8.15 -10.80
CA PRO A 170 13.85 -8.71 -9.64
C PRO A 170 14.85 -9.46 -8.75
N ALA A 171 14.69 -9.33 -7.42
CA ALA A 171 15.58 -10.00 -6.48
C ALA A 171 15.58 -11.51 -6.74
N ARG A 172 16.75 -12.14 -6.91
CA ARG A 172 16.89 -13.53 -7.39
C ARG A 172 16.16 -14.59 -6.54
N LEU A 173 15.84 -14.29 -5.28
CA LEU A 173 15.00 -15.14 -4.42
C LEU A 173 13.52 -15.22 -4.84
N ARG A 174 13.07 -14.40 -5.81
CA ARG A 174 11.74 -14.50 -6.45
C ARG A 174 11.71 -15.33 -7.73
N ALA A 175 12.83 -15.47 -8.43
CA ALA A 175 12.85 -16.14 -9.74
C ALA A 175 12.66 -17.65 -9.64
N ASN A 176 12.83 -18.24 -8.46
CA ASN A 176 12.63 -19.68 -8.23
C ASN A 176 11.16 -20.07 -7.92
N SER A 177 10.21 -19.13 -7.90
CA SER A 177 8.80 -19.43 -7.59
C SER A 177 7.82 -19.19 -8.73
N SER A 178 8.29 -18.96 -9.96
CA SER A 178 7.42 -18.83 -11.15
C SER A 178 7.72 -19.86 -12.24
N ALA A 179 8.44 -20.95 -11.92
CA ALA A 179 8.81 -22.00 -12.87
C ALA A 179 8.15 -23.38 -12.60
N ASP A 180 7.22 -23.46 -11.65
CA ASP A 180 6.36 -24.64 -11.46
C ASP A 180 4.88 -24.22 -11.57
N SER A 181 4.38 -24.12 -12.80
CA SER A 181 2.97 -24.28 -13.13
C SER A 181 2.84 -24.56 -14.64
N GLU A 182 2.52 -25.83 -14.92
CA GLU A 182 2.15 -26.51 -16.17
C GLU A 182 3.21 -26.84 -17.23
#